data_AF-A0A3D5XAQ9-F1
#
_entry.id   AF-A0A3D5XAQ9-F1
#
_cell.length_a   1.000
_cell.length_b   1.000
_cell.length_c   1.000
_cell.angle_alpha   90.00
_cell.angle_beta   90.00
_cell.angle_gamma   90.00
#
_symmetry.space_group_name_H-M   'P 1'
#
loop_
_entity.id
_entity.type
_entity.pdbx_description
1 polymer ?
#
loop_
_entity_poly.entity_id
_entity_poly.type
_entity_poly.pdbx_seq_one_letter_code
_entity_poly.pdbx_strand_id
1 'polypeptide(L)'
;FPLTYKSYLSQAKMRVLKPQIDEINKKYPKKEDAMKKQQTTMALYKKVGVSPMGGCLPMLIQFPFLIAMFRFFPASFELRQKSFLWAEDLSTYDSIIDLPFSIPMYGDHISLFTLLMAASLFLTSKMNSAQMGDANASMPGMKFMTLYMMPVMLLVIFNNHSAGLSYYYLLSNVITLGQTLIIRRTVDDEAILKKLNEHAKKPVKKSKFQAKLDAMTKQQQQLQKPKGKK
;
A
#
# COMPACT_ATOMS: atom_id res chain seq x y z
N PHE A 1 -9.79 -14.46 0.75
CA PHE A 1 -8.62 -15.32 0.49
C PHE A 1 -8.06 -15.20 -0.94
N PRO A 2 -8.80 -15.42 -2.05
CA PRO A 2 -8.20 -15.45 -3.39
C PRO A 2 -7.64 -14.09 -3.86
N LEU A 3 -8.30 -12.98 -3.50
CA LEU A 3 -7.82 -11.63 -3.80
C LEU A 3 -6.54 -11.30 -3.02
N THR A 4 -6.51 -11.58 -1.72
CA THR A 4 -5.33 -11.40 -0.86
C THR A 4 -4.14 -12.20 -1.37
N TYR A 5 -4.36 -13.46 -1.76
CA TYR A 5 -3.31 -14.31 -2.35
C TYR A 5 -2.78 -13.75 -3.67
N LYS A 6 -3.65 -13.34 -4.60
CA LYS A 6 -3.23 -12.71 -5.86
C LYS A 6 -2.46 -11.41 -5.64
N SER A 7 -2.91 -10.58 -4.71
CA SER A 7 -2.22 -9.34 -4.35
C SER A 7 -0.85 -9.63 -3.76
N TYR A 8 -0.76 -10.60 -2.83
CA TYR A 8 0.51 -11.06 -2.27
C TYR A 8 1.45 -11.59 -3.36
N LEU A 9 0.96 -12.43 -4.28
CA LEU A 9 1.76 -12.98 -5.37
C LEU A 9 2.27 -11.88 -6.32
N SER A 10 1.49 -10.82 -6.53
CA SER A 10 1.94 -9.63 -7.25
C SER A 10 3.07 -8.90 -6.52
N GLN A 11 3.00 -8.80 -5.18
CA GLN A 11 4.06 -8.20 -4.37
C GLN A 11 5.32 -9.08 -4.35
N ALA A 12 5.17 -10.41 -4.23
CA ALA A 12 6.28 -11.35 -4.27
C ALA A 12 7.03 -11.31 -5.62
N LYS A 13 6.32 -11.16 -6.74
CA LYS A 13 6.93 -10.92 -8.07
C LYS A 13 7.79 -9.65 -8.10
N MET A 14 7.39 -8.60 -7.40
CA MET A 14 8.21 -7.38 -7.29
C MET A 14 9.42 -7.59 -6.39
N ARG A 15 9.25 -8.33 -5.28
CA ARG A 15 10.34 -8.67 -4.36
C ARG A 15 11.48 -9.40 -5.07
N VAL A 16 11.18 -10.41 -5.87
CA VAL A 16 12.22 -11.20 -6.57
C VAL A 16 12.93 -10.42 -7.69
N LEU A 17 12.33 -9.34 -8.19
CA LEU A 17 12.94 -8.43 -9.17
C LEU A 17 13.82 -7.36 -8.52
N LYS A 18 13.76 -7.21 -7.20
CA LYS A 18 14.56 -6.23 -6.44
C LYS A 18 16.04 -6.18 -6.85
N PRO A 19 16.81 -7.29 -6.95
CA PRO A 19 18.22 -7.22 -7.35
C PRO A 19 18.42 -6.55 -8.73
N GLN A 20 17.53 -6.82 -9.69
CA GLN A 20 17.58 -6.19 -11.02
C GLN A 20 17.21 -4.70 -10.96
N ILE A 21 16.29 -4.34 -10.07
CA ILE A 21 15.95 -2.92 -9.81
C ILE A 21 17.12 -2.20 -9.12
N ASP A 22 17.81 -2.84 -8.20
CA ASP A 22 18.97 -2.28 -7.52
C ASP A 22 20.15 -2.07 -8.48
N GLU A 23 20.33 -2.95 -9.46
CA GLU A 23 21.28 -2.73 -10.57
C GLU A 23 20.91 -1.51 -11.43
N ILE A 24 19.62 -1.34 -11.76
CA ILE A 24 19.14 -0.13 -12.45
C ILE A 24 19.38 1.12 -11.60
N ASN A 25 19.13 1.04 -10.29
CA ASN A 25 19.38 2.13 -9.34
C ASN A 25 20.87 2.51 -9.32
N LYS A 26 21.78 1.53 -9.32
CA LYS A 26 23.24 1.75 -9.37
C LYS A 26 23.70 2.33 -10.70
N LYS A 27 23.06 1.94 -11.82
CA LYS A 27 23.36 2.47 -13.16
C LYS A 27 22.93 3.93 -13.34
N TYR A 28 21.87 4.36 -12.65
CA TYR A 28 21.33 5.72 -12.72
C TYR A 28 21.25 6.36 -11.31
N PRO A 29 22.39 6.72 -10.69
CA PRO A 29 22.43 7.26 -9.32
C PRO A 29 22.06 8.76 -9.26
N LYS A 30 22.19 9.50 -10.38
CA LYS A 30 21.95 10.94 -10.43
C LYS A 30 20.45 11.25 -10.50
N LYS A 31 20.01 12.34 -9.84
CA LYS A 31 18.63 12.83 -9.89
C LYS A 31 18.21 13.24 -11.32
N GLU A 32 19.14 13.74 -12.13
CA GLU A 32 18.92 14.10 -13.54
C GLU A 32 18.48 12.89 -14.39
N ASP A 33 18.92 11.68 -14.02
CA ASP A 33 18.56 10.45 -14.72
C ASP A 33 17.28 9.79 -14.15
N ALA A 34 16.57 10.43 -13.21
CA ALA A 34 15.38 9.87 -12.58
C ALA A 34 14.32 9.45 -13.60
N MET A 35 14.15 10.21 -14.69
CA MET A 35 13.23 9.85 -15.77
C MET A 35 13.68 8.59 -16.53
N LYS A 36 14.97 8.50 -16.89
CA LYS A 36 15.53 7.32 -17.58
C LYS A 36 15.48 6.08 -16.68
N LYS A 37 15.75 6.26 -15.39
CA LYS A 37 15.63 5.25 -14.35
C LYS A 37 14.20 4.71 -14.29
N GLN A 38 13.20 5.59 -14.19
CA GLN A 38 11.79 5.20 -14.19
C GLN A 38 11.39 4.47 -15.47
N GLN A 39 11.83 4.95 -16.64
CA GLN A 39 11.57 4.29 -17.93
C GLN A 39 12.19 2.89 -18.00
N THR A 40 13.43 2.73 -17.53
CA THR A 40 14.14 1.44 -17.52
C THR A 40 13.48 0.45 -16.57
N THR A 41 13.10 0.89 -15.37
CA THR A 41 12.33 0.09 -14.40
C THR A 41 10.99 -0.37 -14.98
N MET A 42 10.25 0.52 -15.64
CA MET A 42 8.97 0.17 -16.28
C MET A 42 9.15 -0.77 -17.47
N ALA A 43 10.23 -0.61 -18.25
CA ALA A 43 10.57 -1.52 -19.33
C ALA A 43 10.89 -2.93 -18.80
N LEU A 44 11.59 -3.02 -17.66
CA LEU A 44 11.84 -4.29 -17.00
C LEU A 44 10.53 -4.95 -16.57
N TYR A 45 9.66 -4.24 -15.84
CA TYR A 45 8.35 -4.74 -15.41
C TYR A 45 7.50 -5.22 -16.59
N LYS A 46 7.52 -4.50 -17.71
CA LYS A 46 6.82 -4.90 -18.94
C LYS A 46 7.41 -6.16 -19.56
N LYS A 47 8.75 -6.30 -19.57
CA LYS A 47 9.44 -7.47 -20.12
C LYS A 47 9.11 -8.75 -19.35
N VAL A 48 9.07 -8.67 -18.03
CA VAL A 48 8.78 -9.81 -17.14
C VAL A 48 7.29 -10.01 -16.87
N GLY A 49 6.42 -9.12 -17.39
CA GLY A 49 4.96 -9.23 -17.29
C GLY A 49 4.39 -8.94 -15.90
N VAL A 50 5.05 -8.07 -15.13
CA VAL A 50 4.62 -7.69 -13.76
C VAL A 50 4.10 -6.25 -13.77
N SER A 51 3.02 -5.99 -13.04
CA SER A 51 2.43 -4.65 -12.91
C SER A 51 2.61 -4.10 -11.50
N PRO A 52 3.11 -2.86 -11.33
CA PRO A 52 3.22 -2.22 -10.01
C PRO A 52 1.85 -1.92 -9.40
N MET A 53 0.79 -1.86 -10.20
CA MET A 53 -0.58 -1.57 -9.73
C MET A 53 -1.28 -2.79 -9.12
N GLY A 54 -0.71 -3.99 -9.22
CA GLY A 54 -1.30 -5.18 -8.59
C GLY A 54 -1.39 -5.10 -7.06
N GLY A 55 -0.59 -4.22 -6.43
CA GLY A 55 -0.60 -3.98 -4.99
C GLY A 55 -1.67 -3.01 -4.49
N CYS A 56 -2.23 -2.13 -5.34
CA CYS A 56 -3.22 -1.13 -4.90
C CYS A 56 -4.68 -1.59 -5.07
N LEU A 57 -4.92 -2.71 -5.76
CA LEU A 57 -6.26 -3.29 -5.92
C LEU A 57 -7.00 -3.54 -4.59
N PRO A 58 -6.35 -4.03 -3.51
CA PRO A 58 -7.01 -4.19 -2.21
C PRO A 58 -7.54 -2.87 -1.64
N MET A 59 -6.80 -1.77 -1.84
CA MET A 59 -7.17 -0.45 -1.32
C MET A 59 -8.45 0.08 -1.96
N LEU A 60 -8.63 -0.13 -3.27
CA LEU A 60 -9.83 0.31 -3.99
C LEU A 60 -11.09 -0.43 -3.52
N ILE A 61 -10.96 -1.73 -3.24
CA ILE A 61 -12.06 -2.54 -2.72
C ILE A 61 -12.33 -2.22 -1.23
N GLN A 62 -11.30 -1.79 -0.50
CA GLN A 62 -11.41 -1.42 0.92
C GLN A 62 -12.18 -0.11 1.12
N PHE A 63 -12.12 0.83 0.17
CA PHE A 63 -12.69 2.17 0.36
C PHE A 63 -14.22 2.18 0.55
N PRO A 64 -15.03 1.47 -0.25
CA PRO A 64 -16.47 1.32 0.02
C PRO A 64 -16.78 0.67 1.37
N PHE A 65 -15.98 -0.33 1.73
CA PHE A 65 -16.15 -1.04 3.01
C PHE A 65 -15.86 -0.12 4.20
N LEU A 66 -14.85 0.75 4.08
CA LEU A 66 -14.54 1.76 5.09
C LEU A 66 -15.74 2.70 5.32
N ILE A 67 -16.31 3.24 4.25
CA ILE A 67 -17.50 4.12 4.34
C ILE A 67 -18.68 3.40 5.00
N ALA A 68 -18.91 2.13 4.67
CA ALA A 68 -19.98 1.33 5.27
C ALA A 68 -19.77 1.17 6.78
N MET A 69 -18.56 0.82 7.23
CA MET A 69 -18.27 0.64 8.65
C MET A 69 -18.32 1.94 9.45
N PHE A 70 -17.82 3.04 8.89
CA PHE A 70 -17.91 4.37 9.53
C PHE A 70 -19.36 4.79 9.80
N ARG A 71 -20.31 4.34 8.97
CA ARG A 71 -21.74 4.59 9.19
C ARG A 71 -22.38 3.55 10.09
N PHE A 72 -21.97 2.30 9.99
CA PHE A 72 -22.58 1.19 10.70
C PHE A 72 -22.31 1.22 12.21
N PHE A 73 -21.05 1.37 12.63
CA PHE A 73 -20.68 1.27 14.06
C PHE A 73 -21.36 2.33 14.94
N PRO A 74 -21.40 3.63 14.56
CA PRO A 74 -22.10 4.64 15.35
C PRO A 74 -23.64 4.51 15.30
N ALA A 75 -24.19 3.96 14.22
CA ALA A 75 -25.65 3.83 14.04
C ALA A 75 -26.24 2.56 14.66
N SER A 76 -25.40 1.59 15.03
CA SER A 76 -25.84 0.30 15.57
C SER A 76 -26.28 0.43 17.02
N PHE A 77 -27.59 0.31 17.26
CA PHE A 77 -28.17 0.35 18.61
C PHE A 77 -27.66 -0.78 19.51
N GLU A 78 -27.36 -1.95 18.95
CA GLU A 78 -26.89 -3.11 19.71
C GLU A 78 -25.50 -2.91 20.34
N LEU A 79 -24.69 -2.00 19.80
CA LEU A 79 -23.34 -1.71 20.28
C LEU A 79 -23.31 -0.61 21.33
N ARG A 80 -24.43 0.11 21.54
CA ARG A 80 -24.52 1.13 22.58
C ARG A 80 -24.45 0.49 23.95
N GLN A 81 -23.63 1.07 24.83
CA GLN A 81 -23.46 0.63 26.23
C GLN A 81 -23.01 -0.83 26.35
N LYS A 82 -22.38 -1.37 25.30
CA LYS A 82 -21.75 -2.70 25.34
C LYS A 82 -20.27 -2.53 25.66
N SER A 83 -19.87 -3.10 26.79
CA SER A 83 -18.48 -3.17 27.19
C SER A 83 -17.75 -4.33 26.49
N PHE A 84 -16.49 -4.11 26.16
CA PHE A 84 -15.61 -5.12 25.60
C PHE A 84 -14.14 -4.82 25.93
N LEU A 85 -13.46 -5.78 26.54
CA LEU A 85 -12.10 -5.63 27.08
C LEU A 85 -12.01 -4.43 28.05
N TRP A 86 -11.30 -3.35 27.66
CA TRP A 86 -11.14 -2.13 28.45
C TRP A 86 -12.10 -1.01 28.04
N ALA A 87 -12.85 -1.17 26.95
CA ALA A 87 -13.84 -0.18 26.54
C ALA A 87 -15.16 -0.44 27.25
N GLU A 88 -15.71 0.59 27.88
CA GLU A 88 -17.00 0.52 28.58
C GLU A 88 -18.19 0.60 27.60
N ASP A 89 -18.01 1.30 26.47
CA ASP A 89 -19.03 1.43 25.42
C ASP A 89 -18.38 1.37 24.03
N LEU A 90 -18.77 0.37 23.24
CA LEU A 90 -18.28 0.17 21.87
C LEU A 90 -18.78 1.23 20.87
N SER A 91 -19.89 1.92 21.16
CA SER A 91 -20.46 2.94 20.29
C SER A 91 -19.78 4.31 20.43
N THR A 92 -19.14 4.57 21.57
CA THR A 92 -18.33 5.77 21.84
C THR A 92 -16.85 5.46 21.75
N TYR A 93 -15.97 6.46 21.92
CA TYR A 93 -14.53 6.23 22.02
C TYR A 93 -14.17 5.51 23.34
N ASP A 94 -13.04 4.81 23.36
CA ASP A 94 -12.44 4.30 24.59
C ASP A 94 -11.45 5.32 25.14
N SER A 95 -11.54 5.73 26.42
CA SER A 95 -10.52 6.57 27.06
C SER A 95 -9.80 5.76 28.14
N ILE A 96 -8.47 5.67 28.06
CA ILE A 96 -7.64 5.13 29.15
C ILE A 96 -6.92 6.24 29.91
N ILE A 97 -6.57 7.32 29.22
CA ILE A 97 -5.86 8.46 29.80
C ILE A 97 -6.54 9.71 29.29
N ASP A 98 -7.09 10.50 30.22
CA ASP A 98 -7.55 11.85 29.94
C ASP A 98 -6.36 12.82 30.05
N LEU A 99 -6.19 13.63 29.03
CA LEU A 99 -5.17 14.67 28.96
C LEU A 99 -5.70 15.93 29.65
N PRO A 100 -4.90 16.62 30.47
CA PRO A 100 -5.30 17.88 31.11
C PRO A 100 -5.41 19.06 30.12
N PHE A 101 -5.17 18.82 28.83
CA PHE A 101 -5.26 19.80 27.75
C PHE A 101 -5.85 19.14 26.50
N SER A 102 -6.62 19.90 25.72
CA SER A 102 -7.15 19.44 24.45
C SER A 102 -6.18 19.76 23.31
N ILE A 103 -5.77 18.74 22.55
CA ILE A 103 -4.95 18.91 21.36
C ILE A 103 -5.88 19.10 20.16
N PRO A 104 -5.74 20.18 19.37
CA PRO A 104 -6.53 20.39 18.15
C PRO A 104 -6.44 19.15 17.23
N MET A 105 -7.59 18.69 16.73
CA MET A 105 -7.78 17.48 15.90
C MET A 105 -7.64 16.14 16.60
N TYR A 106 -6.89 16.03 17.71
CA TYR A 106 -6.66 14.75 18.42
C TYR A 106 -7.66 14.53 19.56
N GLY A 107 -8.05 15.60 20.26
CA GLY A 107 -8.95 15.54 21.40
C GLY A 107 -8.21 15.67 22.73
N ASP A 108 -8.92 15.34 23.80
CA ASP A 108 -8.51 15.47 25.21
C ASP A 108 -8.26 14.12 25.89
N HIS A 109 -8.27 13.01 25.15
CA HIS A 109 -8.06 11.67 25.70
C HIS A 109 -7.19 10.81 24.79
N ILE A 110 -6.82 9.63 25.27
CA ILE A 110 -6.05 8.63 24.53
C ILE A 110 -6.84 7.33 24.44
N SER A 111 -7.17 6.96 23.21
CA SER A 111 -7.92 5.74 22.90
C SER A 111 -6.99 4.56 22.62
N LEU A 112 -7.04 3.53 23.48
CA LEU A 112 -6.12 2.40 23.37
C LEU A 112 -6.43 1.52 22.15
N PHE A 113 -7.69 1.33 21.78
CA PHE A 113 -8.02 0.63 20.54
C PHE A 113 -7.46 1.37 19.32
N THR A 114 -7.53 2.69 19.32
CA THR A 114 -6.97 3.52 18.24
C THR A 114 -5.43 3.43 18.22
N LEU A 115 -4.77 3.45 19.37
CA LEU A 115 -3.32 3.24 19.47
C LEU A 115 -2.89 1.87 18.94
N LEU A 116 -3.56 0.80 19.37
CA LEU A 116 -3.26 -0.56 18.92
C LEU A 116 -3.56 -0.73 17.43
N MET A 117 -4.64 -0.14 16.94
CA MET A 117 -4.98 -0.13 15.52
C MET A 117 -3.88 0.57 14.71
N ALA A 118 -3.42 1.75 15.13
CA ALA A 118 -2.32 2.46 14.48
C ALA A 118 -1.00 1.67 14.53
N ALA A 119 -0.69 1.02 15.65
CA ALA A 119 0.48 0.15 15.78
C ALA A 119 0.38 -1.08 14.85
N SER A 120 -0.77 -1.72 14.78
CA SER A 120 -1.01 -2.86 13.87
C SER A 120 -0.89 -2.46 12.40
N LEU A 121 -1.40 -1.28 12.04
CA LEU A 121 -1.27 -0.71 10.70
C LEU A 121 0.20 -0.39 10.39
N PHE A 122 0.93 0.20 11.34
CA PHE A 122 2.35 0.46 11.21
C PHE A 122 3.14 -0.83 10.96
N LEU A 123 2.88 -1.89 11.74
CA LEU A 123 3.51 -3.20 11.55
C LEU A 123 3.19 -3.79 10.17
N THR A 124 1.94 -3.68 9.74
CA THR A 124 1.48 -4.14 8.41
C THR A 124 2.18 -3.38 7.29
N SER A 125 2.20 -2.05 7.37
CA SER A 125 2.87 -1.19 6.40
C SER A 125 4.39 -1.43 6.39
N LYS A 126 5.01 -1.64 7.54
CA LYS A 126 6.44 -2.00 7.68
C LYS A 126 6.74 -3.33 7.01
N MET A 127 5.91 -4.34 7.23
CA MET A 127 6.07 -5.64 6.59
C MET A 127 5.88 -5.57 5.08
N ASN A 128 4.84 -4.89 4.58
CA ASN A 128 4.62 -4.71 3.14
C ASN A 128 5.76 -3.89 2.51
N SER A 129 6.24 -2.84 3.17
CA SER A 129 7.38 -2.04 2.69
C SER A 129 8.67 -2.84 2.66
N ALA A 130 8.92 -3.71 3.64
CA ALA A 130 10.07 -4.61 3.62
C ALA A 130 10.00 -5.61 2.47
N GLN A 131 8.79 -6.03 2.06
CA GLN A 131 8.59 -6.92 0.92
C GLN A 131 8.82 -6.22 -0.42
N MET A 132 8.38 -4.97 -0.58
CA MET A 132 8.58 -4.22 -1.82
C MET A 132 10.01 -3.68 -1.98
N GLY A 133 10.82 -3.62 -0.91
CA GLY A 133 12.16 -3.04 -0.96
C GLY A 133 12.18 -1.60 -1.49
N ASP A 134 13.33 -1.11 -1.92
CA ASP A 134 13.47 0.17 -2.62
C ASP A 134 12.96 0.11 -4.08
N ALA A 135 12.13 -0.87 -4.46
CA ALA A 135 11.50 -0.88 -5.78
C ALA A 135 10.52 0.29 -5.99
N ASN A 136 10.10 0.94 -4.89
CA ASN A 136 9.39 2.22 -4.88
C ASN A 136 10.31 3.44 -4.72
N ALA A 137 11.63 3.30 -4.90
CA ALA A 137 12.59 4.41 -4.93
C ALA A 137 12.32 5.46 -6.02
N SER A 138 11.33 5.23 -6.89
CA SER A 138 10.77 6.29 -7.73
C SER A 138 10.09 7.40 -6.94
N MET A 139 9.64 7.18 -5.69
CA MET A 139 9.13 8.22 -4.80
C MET A 139 9.46 7.94 -3.32
N PRO A 140 10.64 8.37 -2.82
CA PRO A 140 11.01 8.27 -1.41
C PRO A 140 9.94 8.84 -0.44
N GLY A 141 9.21 9.87 -0.88
CA GLY A 141 8.10 10.46 -0.13
C GLY A 141 6.93 9.51 0.15
N MET A 142 6.67 8.53 -0.72
CA MET A 142 5.54 7.60 -0.55
C MET A 142 5.75 6.62 0.60
N LYS A 143 7.01 6.21 0.84
CA LYS A 143 7.37 5.35 1.97
C LYS A 143 7.21 6.09 3.29
N PHE A 144 7.67 7.34 3.36
CA PHE A 144 7.48 8.17 4.56
C PHE A 144 5.98 8.39 4.85
N MET A 145 5.22 8.73 3.82
CA MET A 145 3.78 8.95 3.91
C MET A 145 3.04 7.70 4.42
N THR A 146 3.31 6.53 3.86
CA THR A 146 2.57 5.30 4.22
C THR A 146 3.03 4.65 5.53
N LEU A 147 4.32 4.74 5.87
CA LEU A 147 4.85 4.16 7.11
C LEU A 147 4.63 5.03 8.33
N TYR A 148 4.85 6.34 8.25
CA TYR A 148 4.88 7.20 9.42
C TYR A 148 3.68 8.15 9.45
N MET A 149 3.42 8.84 8.34
CA MET A 149 2.39 9.88 8.32
C MET A 149 0.97 9.32 8.40
N MET A 150 0.66 8.26 7.64
CA MET A 150 -0.68 7.67 7.58
C MET A 150 -1.14 7.08 8.92
N PRO A 151 -0.35 6.25 9.63
CA PRO A 151 -0.77 5.74 10.94
C PRO A 151 -0.98 6.85 11.96
N VAL A 152 -0.14 7.88 11.98
CA VAL A 152 -0.28 9.04 12.88
C VAL A 152 -1.53 9.85 12.54
N MET A 153 -1.78 10.10 11.26
CA MET A 153 -2.99 10.81 10.82
C MET A 153 -4.26 10.05 11.18
N LEU A 154 -4.30 8.74 10.94
CA LEU A 154 -5.45 7.90 11.29
C LEU A 154 -5.66 7.85 12.80
N LEU A 155 -4.58 7.76 13.58
CA LEU A 155 -4.64 7.83 15.03
C LEU A 155 -5.30 9.13 15.50
N VAL A 156 -4.94 10.27 14.93
CA VAL A 156 -5.58 11.57 15.25
C VAL A 156 -7.06 11.60 14.88
N ILE A 157 -7.43 11.10 13.71
CA ILE A 157 -8.82 11.10 13.23
C ILE A 157 -9.70 10.13 14.03
N PHE A 158 -9.20 8.94 14.33
CA PHE A 158 -9.96 7.85 14.95
C PHE A 158 -9.99 7.92 16.48
N ASN A 159 -9.17 8.76 17.12
CA ASN A 159 -9.16 8.89 18.56
C ASN A 159 -10.55 9.25 19.10
N ASN A 160 -11.24 10.19 18.44
CA ASN A 160 -12.59 10.63 18.79
C ASN A 160 -13.72 9.80 18.14
N HIS A 161 -13.41 8.65 17.53
CA HIS A 161 -14.40 7.78 16.88
C HIS A 161 -14.77 6.57 17.77
N SER A 162 -15.84 5.88 17.39
CA SER A 162 -16.31 4.65 18.05
C SER A 162 -15.17 3.62 18.24
N ALA A 163 -15.02 3.15 19.47
CA ALA A 163 -14.11 2.08 19.88
C ALA A 163 -14.36 0.79 19.08
N GLY A 164 -15.62 0.49 18.76
CA GLY A 164 -15.99 -0.64 17.90
C GLY A 164 -15.40 -0.55 16.49
N LEU A 165 -15.37 0.66 15.90
CA LEU A 165 -14.72 0.89 14.61
C LEU A 165 -13.21 0.65 14.71
N SER A 166 -12.54 1.21 15.72
CA SER A 166 -11.11 1.04 15.95
C SER A 166 -10.73 -0.41 16.23
N TYR A 167 -11.51 -1.11 17.03
CA TYR A 167 -11.35 -2.54 17.31
C TYR A 167 -11.52 -3.40 16.05
N TYR A 168 -12.52 -3.13 15.22
CA TYR A 168 -12.71 -3.82 13.95
C TYR A 168 -11.46 -3.72 13.05
N TYR A 169 -10.88 -2.51 12.91
CA TYR A 169 -9.67 -2.32 12.12
C TYR A 169 -8.45 -2.98 12.74
N LEU A 170 -8.31 -2.94 14.07
CA LEU A 170 -7.27 -3.68 14.78
C LEU A 170 -7.34 -5.18 14.45
N LEU A 171 -8.52 -5.79 14.62
CA LEU A 171 -8.72 -7.21 14.34
C LEU A 171 -8.46 -7.54 12.87
N SER A 172 -8.97 -6.73 11.95
CA SER A 172 -8.74 -6.90 10.51
C SER A 172 -7.26 -6.82 10.14
N ASN A 173 -6.51 -5.87 10.71
CA ASN A 173 -5.08 -5.75 10.51
C ASN A 173 -4.33 -6.96 11.07
N VAL A 174 -4.67 -7.43 12.28
CA VAL A 174 -4.05 -8.61 12.89
C VAL A 174 -4.30 -9.87 12.06
N ILE A 175 -5.53 -10.08 11.58
CA ILE A 175 -5.87 -11.20 10.68
C ILE A 175 -5.08 -11.07 9.37
N THR A 176 -5.03 -9.88 8.79
CA THR A 176 -4.30 -9.63 7.54
C THR A 176 -2.79 -9.88 7.70
N LEU A 177 -2.22 -9.46 8.83
CA LEU A 177 -0.84 -9.77 9.22
C LEU A 177 -0.62 -11.28 9.30
N GLY A 178 -1.48 -12.00 10.03
CA GLY A 178 -1.42 -13.45 10.15
C GLY A 178 -1.50 -14.16 8.80
N GLN A 179 -2.48 -13.78 7.96
CA GLN A 179 -2.62 -14.30 6.60
C GLN A 179 -1.37 -14.04 5.76
N THR A 180 -0.82 -12.83 5.81
CA THR A 180 0.38 -12.46 5.05
C THR A 180 1.60 -13.26 5.50
N LEU A 181 1.76 -13.50 6.81
CA LEU A 181 2.83 -14.32 7.35
C LEU A 181 2.72 -15.79 6.93
N ILE A 182 1.51 -16.34 6.92
CA ILE A 182 1.24 -17.71 6.44
C ILE A 182 1.55 -17.81 4.95
N ILE A 183 0.97 -16.93 4.13
CA ILE A 183 1.17 -16.93 2.67
C ILE A 183 2.66 -16.79 2.36
N ARG A 184 3.38 -15.93 3.08
CA ARG A 184 4.83 -15.74 2.93
C ARG A 184 5.63 -17.02 3.15
N ARG A 185 5.24 -17.88 4.08
CA ARG A 185 5.91 -19.17 4.31
C ARG A 185 5.58 -20.21 3.23
N THR A 186 4.42 -20.10 2.59
CA THR A 186 3.97 -21.04 1.54
C THR A 186 4.44 -20.69 0.13
N VAL A 187 4.85 -19.45 -0.10
CA VAL A 187 5.21 -18.96 -1.43
C VAL A 187 6.73 -19.07 -1.63
N ASP A 188 7.12 -19.87 -2.62
CA ASP A 188 8.51 -20.05 -3.04
C ASP A 188 8.92 -18.95 -4.04
N ASP A 189 9.93 -18.17 -3.65
CA ASP A 189 10.46 -17.06 -4.44
C ASP A 189 11.28 -17.53 -5.65
N GLU A 190 11.97 -18.67 -5.57
CA GLU A 190 12.76 -19.20 -6.67
C GLU A 190 11.87 -19.69 -7.81
N ALA A 191 10.78 -20.38 -7.46
CA ALA A 191 9.76 -20.79 -8.39
C ALA A 191 9.10 -19.59 -9.11
N ILE A 192 8.89 -18.46 -8.41
CA ILE A 192 8.38 -17.23 -9.01
C ILE A 192 9.41 -16.64 -9.98
N LEU A 193 10.67 -16.51 -9.56
CA LEU A 193 11.73 -15.94 -10.40
C LEU A 193 11.94 -16.75 -11.68
N LYS A 194 11.92 -18.08 -11.60
CA LYS A 194 12.00 -18.97 -12.77
C LYS A 194 10.85 -18.71 -13.76
N LYS A 195 9.61 -18.63 -13.26
CA LYS A 195 8.43 -18.30 -14.09
C LYS A 195 8.55 -16.92 -14.74
N LEU A 196 9.08 -15.92 -14.02
CA LEU A 196 9.28 -14.58 -14.57
C LEU A 196 10.34 -14.57 -15.69
N ASN A 197 11.44 -15.31 -15.52
CA ASN A 197 12.48 -15.43 -16.54
C ASN A 197 11.99 -16.18 -17.79
N GLU A 198 11.17 -17.23 -17.61
CA GLU A 198 10.50 -17.91 -18.72
C GLU A 198 9.52 -16.98 -19.46
N HIS A 199 8.76 -16.18 -18.71
CA HIS A 199 7.88 -15.16 -19.30
C HIS A 199 8.66 -14.08 -20.05
N ALA A 200 9.84 -13.69 -19.57
CA ALA A 200 10.70 -12.71 -20.22
C ALA A 200 11.23 -13.18 -21.59
N LYS A 201 11.26 -14.50 -21.83
CA LYS A 201 11.62 -15.09 -23.14
C LYS A 201 10.45 -15.04 -24.14
N LYS A 202 9.21 -14.87 -23.68
CA LYS A 202 8.02 -14.80 -24.55
C LYS A 202 7.86 -13.38 -25.11
N PRO A 203 7.44 -13.22 -26.38
CA PRO A 203 7.19 -11.90 -26.94
C PRO A 203 6.05 -11.21 -26.19
N VAL A 204 6.29 -9.98 -25.73
CA VAL A 204 5.27 -9.17 -25.04
C VAL A 204 4.17 -8.79 -26.04
N LYS A 205 3.00 -9.44 -25.97
CA LYS A 205 1.83 -9.05 -26.77
C LYS A 205 1.35 -7.66 -26.34
N LYS A 206 1.59 -6.64 -27.17
CA LYS A 206 1.10 -5.28 -26.91
C LYS A 206 -0.42 -5.23 -27.12
N SER A 207 -1.15 -4.71 -26.14
CA SER A 207 -2.58 -4.39 -26.31
C SER A 207 -2.74 -3.22 -27.31
N LYS A 208 -3.86 -3.19 -28.06
CA LYS A 208 -4.19 -2.11 -29.01
C LYS A 208 -4.16 -0.72 -28.36
N PHE A 209 -4.57 -0.62 -27.09
CA PHE A 209 -4.50 0.62 -26.32
C PHE A 209 -3.06 1.07 -26.05
N GLN A 210 -2.17 0.14 -25.65
CA GLN A 210 -0.76 0.44 -25.45
C GLN A 210 -0.07 0.86 -26.74
N ALA A 211 -0.42 0.24 -27.88
CA ALA A 211 0.13 0.64 -29.17
C ALA A 211 -0.29 2.07 -29.55
N LYS A 212 -1.56 2.45 -29.28
CA LYS A 212 -2.04 3.82 -29.49
C LYS A 212 -1.35 4.83 -28.56
N LEU A 213 -1.16 4.49 -27.29
CA LEU A 213 -0.48 5.35 -26.32
C LEU A 213 0.98 5.57 -26.72
N ASP A 214 1.71 4.49 -27.05
CA ASP A 214 3.09 4.54 -27.55
C ASP A 214 3.21 5.43 -28.81
N ALA A 215 2.23 5.36 -29.73
CA ALA A 215 2.19 6.18 -30.94
C ALA A 215 1.97 7.66 -30.62
N MET A 216 1.03 7.99 -29.72
CA MET A 216 0.79 9.36 -29.26
C MET A 216 2.02 9.96 -28.56
N THR A 217 2.69 9.20 -27.69
CA THR A 217 3.90 9.69 -27.00
C THR A 217 5.04 9.95 -28.00
N LYS A 218 5.23 9.07 -29.00
CA LYS A 218 6.20 9.28 -30.06
C LYS A 218 5.88 10.51 -30.91
N GLN A 219 4.61 10.75 -31.21
CA GLN A 219 4.16 11.91 -31.96
C GLN A 219 4.42 13.21 -31.17
N GLN A 220 4.14 13.24 -29.87
CA GLN A 220 4.49 14.36 -29.00
C GLN A 220 6.00 14.61 -28.92
N GLN A 221 6.82 13.55 -28.82
CA GLN A 221 8.28 13.69 -28.82
C GLN A 221 8.83 14.20 -30.16
N GLN A 222 8.19 13.87 -31.29
CA GLN A 222 8.53 14.41 -32.60
C GLN A 222 8.16 15.88 -32.74
N LEU A 223 7.03 16.30 -32.17
CA LEU A 223 6.59 17.71 -32.15
C LEU A 223 7.43 18.59 -31.21
N GLN A 224 8.02 18.01 -30.16
CA GLN A 224 8.88 18.72 -29.20
C GLN A 224 10.36 18.77 -29.60
N LYS A 225 10.79 18.03 -30.64
CA LYS A 225 12.15 18.22 -31.17
C LYS A 225 12.22 19.62 -31.80
N PRO A 226 13.10 20.52 -31.33
CA PRO A 226 13.28 21.81 -31.99
C PRO A 226 13.67 21.53 -33.44
N LYS A 227 12.91 22.09 -34.39
CA LYS A 227 13.32 22.14 -35.79
C LYS A 227 14.71 22.76 -35.81
N GLY A 228 15.71 21.93 -36.05
CA GLY A 228 17.11 22.36 -36.10
C GLY A 228 17.22 23.54 -37.06
N LYS A 229 17.87 24.59 -36.56
CA LYS A 229 18.37 25.74 -37.28
C LYS A 229 18.87 25.33 -38.67
N LYS A 230 18.26 25.87 -39.72
CA LYS A 230 18.94 26.11 -40.99
C LYS A 230 19.56 27.50 -40.91
#